data_AF-A0A813X9D3-F1
#
_entry.id   AF-A0A813X9D3-F1
#
_cell.length_a   1.000
_cell.length_b   1.000
_cell.length_c   1.000
_cell.angle_alpha   90.00
_cell.angle_beta   90.00
_cell.angle_gamma   90.00
#
_symmetry.space_group_name_H-M   'P 1'
#
loop_
_entity.id
_entity.type
_entity.pdbx_description
1 polymer ?
#
loop_
_entity_poly.entity_id
_entity_poly.type
_entity_poly.pdbx_seq_one_letter_code
_entity_poly.pdbx_strand_id
1 'polypeptide(L)'
;MTQIEIPRELPSILKNFTLSVLRTKPRDIIDHAVDYFTQLQRQQKQLITGDNSTSSPPPPASSSNPSEQVRLQHPTSNHNVISSGLELVS
;
A
#
# COMPACT_ATOMS: atom_id res chain seq x y z
N MET A 1 -21.70 46.88 -9.79
CA MET A 1 -22.28 45.54 -10.03
C MET A 1 -21.17 44.52 -9.91
N THR A 2 -21.30 43.55 -9.01
CA THR A 2 -20.32 42.47 -8.88
C THR A 2 -20.52 41.49 -10.04
N GLN A 3 -19.58 41.48 -10.99
CA GLN A 3 -19.57 40.48 -12.05
C GLN A 3 -19.14 39.13 -11.47
N ILE A 4 -20.03 38.14 -11.52
CA ILE A 4 -19.78 36.80 -11.01
C ILE A 4 -19.38 35.93 -12.21
N GLU A 5 -18.15 35.44 -12.21
CA GLU A 5 -17.70 34.46 -13.20
C GLU A 5 -17.99 33.05 -12.69
N ILE A 6 -18.81 32.31 -13.44
CA ILE A 6 -19.12 30.92 -13.14
C ILE A 6 -18.06 30.04 -13.81
N PRO A 7 -17.28 29.25 -13.06
CA PRO A 7 -16.31 28.33 -13.65
C PRO A 7 -17.01 27.31 -14.54
N ARG A 8 -16.47 27.04 -15.73
CA ARG A 8 -17.08 26.13 -16.72
C ARG A 8 -17.25 24.70 -16.20
N GLU A 9 -16.38 24.27 -15.29
CA GLU A 9 -16.40 22.91 -14.73
C GLU A 9 -17.37 22.73 -13.55
N LEU A 10 -17.78 23.82 -12.90
CA LEU A 10 -18.63 23.78 -11.71
C LEU A 10 -19.94 23.01 -11.94
N PRO A 11 -20.70 23.23 -13.04
CA PRO A 11 -21.94 22.50 -13.27
C PRO A 11 -21.73 20.99 -13.38
N SER A 12 -20.65 20.57 -14.02
CA SER A 12 -20.32 19.16 -14.21
C SER A 12 -19.96 18.49 -12.88
N ILE A 13 -19.16 19.16 -12.04
CA ILE A 13 -18.78 18.66 -10.72
C ILE A 13 -20.03 18.46 -9.85
N LEU A 14 -20.91 19.47 -9.79
CA LEU A 14 -22.14 19.41 -9.00
C LEU A 14 -23.12 18.34 -9.51
N LYS A 15 -23.23 18.18 -10.84
CA LYS A 15 -24.06 17.12 -11.44
C LYS A 15 -23.58 15.74 -11.03
N ASN A 16 -22.28 15.46 -11.09
CA ASN A 16 -21.73 14.15 -10.74
C ASN A 16 -21.91 13.84 -9.24
N PHE A 17 -21.72 14.82 -8.36
CA PHE A 17 -22.04 14.68 -6.95
C PHE A 17 -23.54 14.35 -6.75
N THR A 18 -24.43 15.09 -7.41
CA THR A 18 -25.88 14.87 -7.32
C THR A 18 -26.27 13.46 -7.76
N LEU A 19 -25.69 12.97 -8.87
CA LEU A 19 -25.91 11.58 -9.32
C LEU A 19 -25.40 10.55 -8.30
N SER A 20 -24.25 10.82 -7.67
CA SER A 20 -23.71 9.97 -6.60
C SER A 20 -24.70 9.85 -5.44
N VAL A 21 -25.28 10.97 -4.99
CA VAL A 21 -26.30 11.00 -3.91
C VAL A 21 -27.57 10.25 -4.33
N LEU A 22 -28.08 10.47 -5.55
CA LEU A 22 -29.29 9.79 -6.03
C LEU A 22 -29.12 8.26 -6.13
N ARG A 23 -27.91 7.82 -6.50
CA ARG A 23 -27.58 6.41 -6.65
C ARG A 23 -27.37 5.72 -5.31
N THR A 24 -26.57 6.32 -4.43
CA THR A 24 -26.18 5.72 -3.14
C THR A 24 -27.23 5.93 -2.04
N LYS A 25 -28.08 6.96 -2.19
CA LYS A 25 -29.09 7.37 -1.19
C LYS A 25 -28.50 7.37 0.23
N PRO A 26 -27.43 8.14 0.47
CA PRO A 26 -26.74 8.11 1.74
C PRO A 26 -27.67 8.64 2.84
N ARG A 27 -27.50 8.11 4.06
CA ARG A 27 -28.26 8.57 5.22
C ARG A 27 -27.90 10.01 5.60
N ASP A 28 -26.63 10.38 5.42
CA ASP A 28 -26.11 11.72 5.62
C ASP A 28 -25.46 12.24 4.33
N ILE A 29 -26.01 13.32 3.78
CA ILE A 29 -25.54 13.88 2.50
C ILE A 29 -24.23 14.67 2.69
N ILE A 30 -24.03 15.28 3.86
CA ILE A 30 -22.87 16.14 4.13
C ILE A 30 -21.63 15.27 4.30
N ASP A 31 -21.74 14.19 5.07
CA ASP A 31 -20.68 13.20 5.25
C ASP A 31 -20.24 12.61 3.89
N HIS A 32 -21.24 12.21 3.07
CA HIS A 32 -21.00 11.73 1.71
C HIS A 32 -20.33 12.78 0.81
N ALA A 33 -20.63 14.07 0.98
CA ALA A 33 -20.00 15.14 0.22
C ALA A 33 -18.51 15.27 0.56
N VAL A 34 -18.15 15.20 1.85
CA VAL A 34 -16.76 15.23 2.30
C VAL A 34 -15.99 14.08 1.66
N ASP A 35 -16.50 12.87 1.73
CA ASP A 35 -15.85 11.70 1.13
C ASP A 35 -15.72 11.83 -0.39
N TYR A 36 -16.81 12.22 -1.06
CA TYR A 36 -16.85 12.35 -2.52
C TYR A 36 -15.81 13.37 -3.02
N PHE A 37 -15.79 14.58 -2.47
CA PHE A 37 -14.86 15.63 -2.91
C PHE A 37 -13.42 15.35 -2.48
N THR A 38 -13.20 14.69 -1.35
CA THR A 38 -11.86 14.24 -0.94
C THR A 38 -11.32 13.19 -1.91
N GLN A 39 -12.14 12.24 -2.34
CA GLN A 39 -11.75 11.26 -3.34
C GLN A 39 -11.49 11.91 -4.71
N LEU A 40 -12.33 12.86 -5.13
CA LEU A 40 -12.15 13.60 -6.38
C LEU A 40 -10.82 14.38 -6.40
N GLN A 41 -10.47 15.04 -5.30
CA GLN A 41 -9.20 15.76 -5.17
C GLN A 41 -8.00 14.82 -5.29
N ARG A 42 -8.05 13.65 -4.64
CA ARG A 42 -6.97 12.64 -4.73
C ARG A 42 -6.81 12.11 -6.15
N GLN A 43 -7.91 11.90 -6.88
CA GLN A 43 -7.86 11.45 -8.27
C GLN A 43 -7.23 12.52 -9.16
N GLN A 44 -7.65 13.78 -9.03
CA GLN A 44 -7.04 14.89 -9.76
C GLN A 44 -5.54 14.98 -9.48
N LYS A 45 -5.12 14.94 -8.20
CA LYS A 45 -3.69 14.99 -7.84
C LYS A 45 -2.85 13.87 -8.49
N GLN A 46 -3.41 12.67 -8.62
CA GLN A 46 -2.74 11.55 -9.28
C GLN A 46 -2.61 11.76 -10.80
N LEU A 47 -3.63 12.34 -11.45
CA LEU A 47 -3.57 12.66 -12.87
C LEU A 47 -2.53 13.75 -13.18
N ILE A 48 -2.33 14.71 -12.27
CA ILE A 48 -1.38 15.82 -12.47
C ILE A 48 0.06 15.42 -12.10
N THR A 49 0.24 14.46 -11.18
CA THR A 49 1.58 14.00 -10.71
C THR A 49 2.13 12.83 -11.56
N GLY A 50 1.34 12.30 -12.49
CA GLY A 50 1.65 11.08 -13.25
C GLY A 50 2.63 11.20 -14.41
N ASP A 51 3.27 12.36 -14.66
CA ASP A 51 4.15 12.56 -15.83
C ASP A 51 5.67 12.67 -15.51
N ASN A 52 6.13 12.48 -14.27
CA ASN A 52 7.59 12.47 -14.02
C ASN A 52 8.07 11.60 -12.85
N SER A 53 7.61 10.36 -12.75
CA SER A 53 8.30 9.37 -11.92
C SER A 53 8.17 8.01 -12.57
N THR A 54 9.13 7.74 -13.45
CA THR A 54 9.87 6.49 -13.53
C THR A 54 9.30 5.40 -12.64
N SER A 55 8.80 4.34 -13.28
CA SER A 55 8.79 3.00 -12.74
C SER A 55 10.09 2.73 -11.99
N SER A 56 10.12 2.95 -10.67
CA SER A 56 11.16 2.37 -9.86
C SER A 56 10.77 0.91 -9.71
N PRO A 57 11.49 -0.05 -10.32
CA PRO A 57 11.33 -1.44 -9.94
C PRO A 57 11.50 -1.55 -8.42
N PRO A 58 10.87 -2.53 -7.76
CA PRO A 58 11.22 -2.85 -6.39
C PRO A 58 12.75 -2.99 -6.30
N PRO A 59 13.41 -2.52 -5.23
CA PRO A 59 14.85 -2.68 -5.11
C PRO A 59 15.16 -4.17 -5.32
N PRO A 60 16.10 -4.55 -6.21
CA PRO A 60 16.61 -5.91 -6.17
C PRO A 60 17.14 -6.08 -4.75
N ALA A 61 16.59 -7.06 -4.03
CA ALA A 61 17.14 -7.49 -2.76
C ALA A 61 18.64 -7.62 -2.97
N SER A 62 19.39 -6.72 -2.34
CA SER A 62 20.85 -6.74 -2.43
C SER A 62 21.28 -8.08 -1.85
N SER A 63 21.73 -8.96 -2.74
CA SER A 63 22.57 -10.10 -2.42
C SER A 63 23.83 -9.58 -1.73
N SER A 64 23.75 -9.37 -0.42
CA SER A 64 24.91 -9.33 0.45
C SER A 64 25.34 -10.77 0.65
N ASN A 65 26.11 -11.28 -0.31
CA ASN A 65 26.86 -12.50 -0.17
C ASN A 65 28.29 -12.13 0.25
N PRO A 66 28.69 -12.29 1.52
CA PRO A 66 30.08 -12.44 1.89
C PRO A 66 30.41 -13.93 1.94
N SER A 67 31.03 -14.41 0.88
CA SER A 67 31.81 -15.65 0.92
C SER A 67 33.00 -15.45 1.85
N GLU A 68 32.84 -15.73 3.15
CA GLU A 68 33.97 -16.12 4.01
C GLU A 68 33.88 -17.61 4.29
N GLN A 69 34.59 -18.39 3.46
CA GLN A 69 35.10 -19.68 3.89
C GLN A 69 36.25 -19.44 4.87
N VAL A 70 36.03 -19.72 6.16
CA VAL A 70 37.10 -20.29 7.00
C VAL A 70 36.53 -21.48 7.77
N ARG A 71 37.00 -22.64 7.34
CA ARG A 71 36.83 -23.93 7.98
C ARG A 71 37.65 -23.95 9.28
N LEU A 72 37.22 -24.83 10.20
CA LEU A 72 37.96 -25.44 11.33
C LEU A 72 37.69 -24.92 12.77
N GLN A 73 37.17 -25.88 13.56
CA GLN A 73 37.32 -26.12 15.00
C GLN A 73 36.50 -25.31 16.03
N HIS A 74 35.50 -25.99 16.61
CA HIS A 74 35.02 -25.75 17.98
C HIS A 74 35.80 -26.70 18.92
N PRO A 75 36.42 -26.24 20.02
CA PRO A 75 37.11 -27.11 20.96
C PRO A 75 36.19 -27.61 22.09
N THR A 76 36.29 -28.93 22.34
CA THR A 76 36.18 -29.71 23.58
C THR A 76 35.33 -29.17 24.75
N SER A 77 34.40 -29.98 25.28
CA SER A 77 34.69 -30.85 26.45
C SER A 77 33.44 -31.57 27.00
N ASN A 78 33.55 -32.89 27.03
CA ASN A 78 33.08 -33.88 28.02
C ASN A 78 31.58 -34.13 28.32
N HIS A 79 31.11 -35.23 27.69
CA HIS A 79 30.73 -36.49 28.33
C HIS A 79 29.68 -36.48 29.46
N ASN A 80 28.46 -36.96 29.14
CA ASN A 80 27.83 -37.97 29.97
C ASN A 80 26.86 -38.87 29.19
N VAL A 81 27.37 -40.06 28.88
CA VAL A 81 26.75 -41.39 29.00
C VAL A 81 25.26 -41.64 28.65
N ILE A 82 25.12 -42.48 27.61
CA ILE A 82 24.40 -43.77 27.60
C ILE A 82 22.85 -43.77 27.49
N SER A 83 22.43 -44.71 26.61
CA SER A 83 21.15 -45.43 26.50
C SER A 83 20.19 -44.89 25.44
N SER A 84 20.19 -45.37 24.20
CA SER A 84 19.84 -46.72 23.70
C SER A 84 18.33 -46.97 23.64
N GLY A 85 17.85 -47.43 22.48
CA GLY A 85 16.54 -48.07 22.29
C GLY A 85 15.59 -47.23 21.43
N LEU A 86 15.66 -47.30 20.09
CA LEU A 86 15.10 -48.35 19.22
C LEU A 86 13.57 -48.24 19.08
N GLU A 87 13.18 -48.00 17.83
CA GLU A 87 11.95 -48.37 17.11
C GLU A 87 10.69 -48.80 17.87
N LEU A 88 9.52 -48.37 17.43
CA LEU A 88 8.72 -49.07 16.40
C LEU A 88 7.31 -48.45 16.34
N VAL A 89 6.75 -48.53 15.14
CA VAL A 89 5.38 -48.26 14.68
C VAL A 89 4.23 -48.42 15.69
N SER A 90 3.23 -47.54 15.58
CA SER A 90 1.83 -47.90 15.27
C SER A 90 1.03 -46.63 14.95
#